data_AF-A0A6B2L1Y7-F1
#
_entry.id   AF-A0A6B2L1Y7-F1
#
_cell.length_a   1.000
_cell.length_b   1.000
_cell.length_c   1.000
_cell.angle_alpha   90.00
_cell.angle_beta   90.00
_cell.angle_gamma   90.00
#
_symmetry.space_group_name_H-M   'P 1'
#
loop_
_entity.id
_entity.type
_entity.pdbx_description
1 polymer ?
#
loop_
_entity_poly.entity_id
_entity_poly.type
_entity_poly.pdbx_seq_one_letter_code
_entity_poly.pdbx_strand_id
1 'polypeptide(L)'
;MEEARKAGTAPPEQDEEGRDINPHIPMYIAQAPWYLNSGQPGLKHQRKHNFQETEENVDGIEKWYPRGKFKEAATTYRKGACTNCGAMTHQVKDCVERPRKMQAKFTGQDIKPDEEIAEVQLDYEGKRDRWNGFDPRMYASIMERYQETDEARRKKRMEDMKKFMTEPDAAHKRYPHSAEKDSAGNPSKVPTGQLVDDMDMDKEEDLERGEFENDEGKDSDIFTKRDPRTRTTVRNLRIREDRAKYLHNLDPDSAFYDPKSRSMRENPYEGKNPDEVTFAGDNFQRASGDSQAFYEMQHFAWESHAGKTDVPNIFAEPSQAAVLFENAKQAKREKELEIKNKLTEEYGGDEYTKVPPKVLLLGQTEAYLEYAPDGSLIHGKEAIPKSKYEEDRLFNGHGQVWGSYYCRTTGLWGFKCCKQTDKGAECIRGLVGPGVPIPGVSLPPAPSGLGDGVTALKTKIDEKLKEQTKEHSSSSSSSSSSSEEKKKKKRKSKRKSKKEK
;
A
#
# COMPACT_ATOMS: atom_id res chain seq x y z
N MET A 1 -3.63 22.88 46.89
CA MET A 1 -4.27 22.88 45.55
C MET A 1 -3.24 23.01 44.45
N GLU A 2 -2.37 24.03 44.45
CA GLU A 2 -1.35 24.18 43.40
C GLU A 2 -0.38 23.00 43.27
N GLU A 3 0.09 22.42 44.39
CA GLU A 3 0.94 21.23 44.34
C GLU A 3 0.22 20.02 43.75
N ALA A 4 -1.06 19.84 44.07
CA ALA A 4 -1.90 18.81 43.47
C ALA A 4 -2.09 19.02 41.96
N ARG A 5 -2.19 20.28 41.51
CA ARG A 5 -2.25 20.65 40.08
C ARG A 5 -0.91 20.39 39.39
N LYS A 6 0.22 20.75 40.01
CA LYS A 6 1.57 20.44 39.51
C LYS A 6 1.83 18.94 39.45
N ALA A 7 1.22 18.16 40.33
CA ALA A 7 1.26 16.70 40.32
C ALA A 7 0.29 16.08 39.30
N GLY A 8 -0.53 16.88 38.59
CA GLY A 8 -1.52 16.39 37.62
C GLY A 8 -2.74 15.70 38.24
N THR A 9 -2.91 15.75 39.57
CA THR A 9 -4.03 15.14 40.29
C THR A 9 -5.27 16.04 40.35
N ALA A 10 -5.10 17.34 40.17
CA ALA A 10 -6.17 18.32 40.12
C ALA A 10 -6.16 19.05 38.76
N PRO A 11 -7.34 19.42 38.21
CA PRO A 11 -7.41 20.13 36.95
C PRO A 11 -6.71 21.51 37.03
N PRO A 12 -6.14 21.98 35.92
CA PRO A 12 -5.52 23.30 35.83
C PRO A 12 -6.54 24.42 36.12
N GLU A 13 -6.05 25.60 36.50
CA GLU A 13 -6.91 26.79 36.58
C GLU A 13 -7.30 27.23 35.17
N GLN A 14 -8.52 27.69 34.98
CA GLN A 14 -9.00 28.20 33.69
C GLN A 14 -8.99 29.73 33.68
N ASP A 15 -8.59 30.31 32.56
CA ASP A 15 -8.67 31.75 32.33
C ASP A 15 -10.11 32.20 31.98
N GLU A 16 -10.33 33.50 31.86
CA GLU A 16 -11.62 34.10 31.44
C GLU A 16 -12.10 33.63 30.05
N GLU A 17 -11.21 33.09 29.21
CA GLU A 17 -11.51 32.57 27.87
C GLU A 17 -11.68 31.03 27.88
N GLY A 18 -11.65 30.40 29.05
CA GLY A 18 -11.77 28.95 29.22
C GLY A 18 -10.53 28.15 28.83
N ARG A 19 -9.36 28.80 28.67
CA ARG A 19 -8.08 28.13 28.43
C ARG A 19 -7.42 27.74 29.75
N ASP A 20 -6.85 26.55 29.75
CA ASP A 20 -6.12 26.03 30.90
C ASP A 20 -4.78 26.76 31.10
N ILE A 21 -4.57 27.29 32.31
CA ILE A 21 -3.33 27.88 32.76
C ILE A 21 -2.43 26.76 33.27
N ASN A 22 -1.26 26.60 32.64
CA ASN A 22 -0.29 25.60 33.04
C ASN A 22 0.16 25.82 34.51
N PRO A 23 -0.06 24.85 35.44
CA PRO A 23 0.28 24.97 36.86
C PRO A 23 1.78 25.12 37.15
N HIS A 24 2.64 24.81 36.18
CA HIS A 24 4.09 24.97 36.30
C HIS A 24 4.55 26.39 35.96
N ILE A 25 3.67 27.28 35.48
CA ILE A 25 3.98 28.70 35.36
C ILE A 25 4.17 29.26 36.77
N PRO A 26 5.32 29.89 37.08
CA PRO A 26 5.54 30.41 38.41
C PRO A 26 4.56 31.55 38.73
N MET A 27 4.17 31.66 40.01
CA MET A 27 3.10 32.56 40.45
C MET A 27 3.32 34.02 40.02
N TYR A 28 4.56 34.51 40.01
CA TYR A 28 4.87 35.89 39.61
C TYR A 28 4.64 36.19 38.12
N ILE A 29 4.52 35.16 37.27
CA ILE A 29 4.15 35.30 35.85
C ILE A 29 2.64 35.10 35.68
N ALA A 30 2.05 34.17 36.44
CA ALA A 30 0.62 33.85 36.34
C ALA A 30 -0.28 34.95 36.95
N GLN A 31 0.16 35.58 38.05
CA GLN A 31 -0.60 36.63 38.73
C GLN A 31 -0.44 37.96 38.01
N ALA A 32 -1.56 38.49 37.52
CA ALA A 32 -1.60 39.83 36.94
C ALA A 32 -1.27 40.88 38.01
N PRO A 33 -0.34 41.82 37.74
CA PRO A 33 -0.08 42.94 38.61
C PRO A 33 -1.34 43.79 38.83
N TRP A 34 -1.45 44.43 40.00
CA TRP A 34 -2.66 45.16 40.43
C TRP A 34 -3.18 46.19 39.41
N TYR A 35 -2.31 46.81 38.60
CA TYR A 35 -2.67 47.80 37.59
C TYR A 35 -3.26 47.20 36.29
N LEU A 36 -3.22 45.88 36.13
CA LEU A 36 -3.85 45.11 35.03
C LEU A 36 -4.83 44.04 35.56
N ASN A 37 -4.97 43.90 36.87
CA ASN A 37 -5.68 42.79 37.48
C ASN A 37 -7.21 42.97 37.37
N SER A 38 -7.86 42.09 36.61
CA SER A 38 -9.33 41.98 36.52
C SER A 38 -9.96 41.20 37.70
N GLY A 39 -9.15 40.74 38.65
CA GLY A 39 -9.58 39.91 39.77
C GLY A 39 -9.75 38.42 39.42
N GLN A 40 -9.47 38.04 38.16
CA GLN A 40 -9.52 36.67 37.66
C GLN A 40 -8.10 36.16 37.32
N PRO A 41 -7.82 34.86 37.51
CA PRO A 41 -6.56 34.27 37.08
C PRO A 41 -6.47 34.29 35.54
N GLY A 42 -5.36 34.79 34.99
CA GLY A 42 -5.23 34.90 33.54
C GLY A 42 -3.88 35.43 33.06
N LEU A 43 -3.43 34.92 31.92
CA LEU A 43 -2.15 35.27 31.30
C LEU A 43 -2.25 36.40 30.25
N LYS A 44 -3.39 37.10 30.21
CA LYS A 44 -3.64 38.20 29.25
C LYS A 44 -2.57 39.29 29.36
N HIS A 45 -2.17 39.65 30.59
CA HIS A 45 -1.17 40.67 30.87
C HIS A 45 0.24 40.35 30.35
N GLN A 46 0.53 39.07 30.05
CA GLN A 46 1.80 38.64 29.43
C GLN A 46 1.74 38.64 27.89
N ARG A 47 0.54 38.83 27.31
CA ARG A 47 0.40 38.98 25.86
C ARG A 47 0.93 40.35 25.44
N LYS A 48 1.38 40.45 24.21
CA LYS A 48 1.88 41.70 23.62
C LYS A 48 0.73 42.71 23.53
N HIS A 49 0.68 43.68 24.45
CA HIS A 49 -0.35 44.73 24.47
C HIS A 49 -0.03 45.93 23.55
N ASN A 50 1.26 46.26 23.38
CA ASN A 50 1.68 47.50 22.72
C ASN A 50 2.53 47.27 21.45
N PHE A 51 2.79 46.00 21.10
CA PHE A 51 3.61 45.67 19.93
C PHE A 51 2.80 45.56 18.64
N GLN A 52 1.48 45.33 18.75
CA GLN A 52 0.59 45.39 17.59
C GLN A 52 0.63 46.79 16.97
N GLU A 53 0.60 47.85 17.78
CA GLU A 53 0.76 49.22 17.28
C GLU A 53 2.13 49.44 16.61
N THR A 54 3.22 48.83 17.08
CA THR A 54 4.54 48.99 16.46
C THR A 54 4.70 48.19 15.17
N GLU A 55 4.12 47.00 15.07
CA GLU A 55 4.11 46.20 13.82
C GLU A 55 3.11 46.79 12.81
N GLU A 56 2.00 47.38 13.26
CA GLU A 56 1.03 48.10 12.42
C GLU A 56 1.59 49.42 11.85
N ASN A 57 2.55 50.04 12.54
CA ASN A 57 3.26 51.20 12.04
C ASN A 57 4.35 50.85 11.02
N VAL A 58 4.67 49.56 10.82
CA VAL A 58 5.62 49.13 9.78
C VAL A 58 4.86 48.89 8.48
N ASP A 59 5.28 49.59 7.44
CA ASP A 59 4.76 49.40 6.11
C ASP A 59 5.14 48.01 5.57
N GLY A 60 4.15 47.30 5.01
CA GLY A 60 4.37 45.98 4.42
C GLY A 60 5.27 46.01 3.17
N ILE A 61 5.68 44.82 2.72
CA ILE A 61 6.62 44.62 1.60
C ILE A 61 6.20 45.35 0.31
N GLU A 62 4.90 45.52 0.09
CA GLU A 62 4.35 46.16 -1.12
C GLU A 62 4.56 47.67 -1.16
N LYS A 63 4.70 48.33 0.00
CA LYS A 63 4.77 49.79 0.06
C LYS A 63 6.22 50.25 0.00
N TRP A 64 6.57 50.88 -1.11
CA TRP A 64 7.87 51.54 -1.31
C TRP A 64 7.69 52.95 -1.84
N TYR A 65 8.75 53.75 -1.77
CA TYR A 65 8.76 55.11 -2.29
C TYR A 65 8.30 55.15 -3.77
N PRO A 66 7.31 55.99 -4.12
CA PRO A 66 6.78 56.08 -5.48
C PRO A 66 7.78 56.76 -6.43
N ARG A 67 8.73 55.98 -6.94
CA ARG A 67 9.76 56.50 -7.86
C ARG A 67 9.14 56.83 -9.23
N GLY A 68 9.45 58.02 -9.74
CA GLY A 68 9.03 58.45 -11.08
C GLY A 68 7.53 58.75 -11.23
N LYS A 69 6.77 58.81 -10.13
CA LYS A 69 5.39 59.29 -10.13
C LYS A 69 5.37 60.79 -9.89
N PHE A 70 4.77 61.51 -10.83
CA PHE A 70 4.62 62.95 -10.76
C PHE A 70 3.15 63.34 -10.89
N LYS A 71 2.78 64.43 -10.23
CA LYS A 71 1.48 65.10 -10.42
C LYS A 71 1.50 65.90 -11.71
N GLU A 72 0.35 66.44 -12.11
CA GLU A 72 0.26 67.26 -13.32
C GLU A 72 1.13 68.52 -13.22
N ALA A 73 1.79 68.88 -14.33
CA ALA A 73 2.64 70.06 -14.39
C ALA A 73 1.81 71.35 -14.33
N ALA A 74 2.29 72.33 -13.56
CA ALA A 74 1.67 73.65 -13.54
C ALA A 74 1.94 74.37 -14.86
N THR A 75 0.96 75.15 -15.34
CA THR A 75 1.14 76.02 -16.51
C THR A 75 1.83 77.33 -16.18
N THR A 76 1.86 77.73 -14.91
CA THR A 76 2.43 78.99 -14.44
C THR A 76 3.27 78.80 -13.18
N TYR A 77 4.28 79.65 -13.02
CA TYR A 77 5.20 79.58 -11.89
C TYR A 77 4.48 79.94 -10.59
N ARG A 78 4.56 79.04 -9.60
CA ARG A 78 3.94 79.23 -8.28
C ARG A 78 4.94 79.83 -7.29
N LYS A 79 4.45 80.71 -6.41
CA LYS A 79 5.28 81.29 -5.35
C LYS A 79 5.73 80.19 -4.38
N GLY A 80 7.03 80.10 -4.13
CA GLY A 80 7.63 79.04 -3.30
C GLY A 80 8.16 77.85 -4.09
N ALA A 81 7.90 77.77 -5.39
CA ALA A 81 8.48 76.76 -6.26
C ALA A 81 9.98 77.00 -6.49
N CYS A 82 10.71 75.92 -6.78
CA CYS A 82 12.09 75.97 -7.22
C CYS A 82 12.24 76.98 -8.36
N THR A 83 13.14 77.96 -8.18
CA THR A 83 13.27 79.03 -9.17
C THR A 83 13.79 78.49 -10.51
N ASN A 84 14.61 77.43 -10.50
CA ASN A 84 15.18 76.81 -11.70
C ASN A 84 14.13 76.07 -12.56
N CYS A 85 13.43 75.09 -11.98
CA CYS A 85 12.55 74.16 -12.71
C CYS A 85 11.04 74.43 -12.54
N GLY A 86 10.64 75.17 -11.50
CA GLY A 86 9.23 75.50 -11.23
C GLY A 86 8.44 74.46 -10.45
N ALA A 87 9.05 73.36 -9.98
CA ALA A 87 8.42 72.38 -9.10
C ALA A 87 8.39 72.85 -7.63
N MET A 88 7.37 72.46 -6.87
CA MET A 88 7.16 72.85 -5.46
C MET A 88 7.82 71.90 -4.45
N THR A 89 8.30 70.73 -4.87
CA THR A 89 8.77 69.67 -3.95
C THR A 89 10.16 69.90 -3.37
N HIS A 90 10.99 70.73 -4.01
CA HIS A 90 12.38 70.92 -3.64
C HIS A 90 12.85 72.37 -3.84
N GLN A 91 14.01 72.71 -3.29
CA GLN A 91 14.67 74.00 -3.46
C GLN A 91 15.66 73.99 -4.63
N VAL A 92 16.14 75.16 -5.05
CA VAL A 92 17.06 75.33 -6.19
C VAL A 92 18.36 74.55 -6.04
N LYS A 93 18.86 74.38 -4.81
CA LYS A 93 20.11 73.67 -4.53
C LYS A 93 19.98 72.15 -4.73
N ASP A 94 18.80 71.62 -4.46
CA ASP A 94 18.49 70.19 -4.54
C ASP A 94 17.77 69.84 -5.85
N CYS A 95 17.79 70.77 -6.81
CA CYS A 95 17.15 70.62 -8.11
C CYS A 95 17.88 69.57 -8.96
N VAL A 96 17.17 68.49 -9.30
CA VAL A 96 17.67 67.40 -10.16
C VAL A 96 17.83 67.85 -11.61
N GLU A 97 17.06 68.86 -12.02
CA GLU A 97 17.13 69.44 -13.35
C GLU A 97 18.35 70.32 -13.53
N ARG A 98 18.92 70.30 -14.74
CA ARG A 98 20.11 71.08 -15.09
C ARG A 98 19.91 72.57 -14.76
N PRO A 99 20.86 73.23 -14.07
CA PRO A 99 20.79 74.66 -13.80
C PRO A 99 20.65 75.48 -15.10
N ARG A 100 19.54 76.21 -15.24
CA ARG A 100 19.25 77.04 -16.41
C ARG A 100 19.92 78.41 -16.26
N LYS A 101 20.37 79.00 -17.38
CA LYS A 101 20.89 80.38 -17.42
C LYS A 101 19.80 81.40 -17.06
N MET A 102 18.60 81.19 -17.60
CA MET A 102 17.39 81.92 -17.25
C MET A 102 16.44 80.95 -16.55
N GLN A 103 16.16 81.24 -15.29
CA GLN A 103 15.38 80.38 -14.39
C GLN A 103 13.88 80.43 -14.73
N ALA A 104 13.16 79.32 -14.49
CA ALA A 104 11.71 79.23 -14.72
C ALA A 104 10.90 80.31 -13.99
N LYS A 105 11.41 80.82 -12.86
CA LYS A 105 10.82 81.97 -12.15
C LYS A 105 10.66 83.22 -13.04
N PHE A 106 11.60 83.46 -13.95
CA PHE A 106 11.61 84.64 -14.82
C PHE A 106 11.00 84.37 -16.20
N THR A 107 11.19 83.16 -16.73
CA THR A 107 10.71 82.81 -18.08
C THR A 107 9.30 82.23 -18.08
N GLY A 108 8.85 81.60 -16.99
CA GLY A 108 7.57 80.90 -16.91
C GLY A 108 7.45 79.70 -17.85
N GLN A 109 8.55 79.28 -18.49
CA GLN A 109 8.58 78.23 -19.51
C GLN A 109 9.15 76.92 -18.94
N ASP A 110 8.68 75.79 -19.49
CA ASP A 110 9.09 74.43 -19.13
C ASP A 110 9.03 74.15 -17.62
N ILE A 111 7.84 74.33 -17.03
CA ILE A 111 7.60 74.02 -15.62
C ILE A 111 7.51 72.51 -15.46
N LYS A 112 8.32 71.98 -14.55
CA LYS A 112 8.36 70.55 -14.27
C LYS A 112 7.23 70.15 -13.32
N PRO A 113 6.70 68.93 -13.47
CA PRO A 113 5.66 68.43 -12.60
C PRO A 113 6.16 68.20 -11.17
N ASP A 114 5.25 68.28 -10.21
CA ASP A 114 5.55 68.06 -8.79
C ASP A 114 5.67 66.56 -8.50
N GLU A 115 6.68 66.16 -7.72
CA GLU A 115 6.87 64.77 -7.28
C GLU A 115 5.84 64.36 -6.22
N GLU A 116 5.48 63.07 -6.19
CA GLU A 116 4.70 62.51 -5.10
C GLU A 116 5.63 62.08 -3.95
N ILE A 117 5.51 62.74 -2.80
CA ILE A 117 6.31 62.44 -1.60
C ILE A 117 5.49 61.50 -0.70
N ALA A 118 6.01 60.31 -0.43
CA ALA A 118 5.43 59.36 0.52
C ALA A 118 6.45 59.03 1.61
N GLU A 119 6.00 58.97 2.86
CA GLU A 119 6.78 58.48 3.98
C GLU A 119 6.56 56.97 4.13
N VAL A 120 7.67 56.23 4.23
CA VAL A 120 7.66 54.78 4.41
C VAL A 120 8.42 54.41 5.68
N GLN A 121 7.73 53.76 6.62
CA GLN A 121 8.32 53.26 7.86
C GLN A 121 8.60 51.77 7.71
N LEU A 122 9.88 51.39 7.67
CA LEU A 122 10.30 50.00 7.47
C LEU A 122 11.15 49.49 8.62
N ASP A 123 11.12 48.18 8.81
CA ASP A 123 12.01 47.45 9.70
C ASP A 123 13.47 47.47 9.22
N TYR A 124 14.37 46.93 10.05
CA TYR A 124 15.78 46.79 9.71
C TYR A 124 16.01 45.97 8.42
N GLU A 125 15.30 44.85 8.28
CA GLU A 125 15.35 44.02 7.08
C GLU A 125 14.69 44.72 5.90
N GLY A 126 13.50 45.30 6.12
CA GLY A 126 12.78 46.08 5.10
C GLY A 126 13.62 47.22 4.52
N LYS A 127 14.36 47.99 5.33
CA LYS A 127 15.25 49.06 4.83
C LYS A 127 16.41 48.55 3.97
N ARG A 128 16.82 47.30 4.16
CA ARG A 128 18.01 46.68 3.54
C ARG A 128 17.66 45.67 2.47
N ASP A 129 16.38 45.42 2.25
CA ASP A 129 15.97 44.53 1.20
C ASP A 129 16.39 45.13 -0.15
N ARG A 130 17.22 44.36 -0.85
CA ARG A 130 17.75 44.69 -2.16
C ARG A 130 16.63 44.80 -3.19
N TRP A 131 15.52 44.11 -2.98
CA TRP A 131 14.40 44.02 -3.91
C TRP A 131 13.26 45.00 -3.61
N ASN A 132 13.50 46.02 -2.80
CA ASN A 132 12.52 47.08 -2.55
C ASN A 132 12.07 47.80 -3.82
N GLY A 133 10.75 47.86 -4.03
CA GLY A 133 10.15 48.45 -5.22
C GLY A 133 10.30 47.59 -6.48
N PHE A 134 10.52 46.28 -6.33
CA PHE A 134 10.55 45.36 -7.46
C PHE A 134 9.14 45.18 -8.05
N ASP A 135 8.96 45.56 -9.31
CA ASP A 135 7.75 45.28 -10.05
C ASP A 135 7.70 43.81 -10.49
N PRO A 136 6.73 42.99 -10.03
CA PRO A 136 6.66 41.57 -10.40
C PRO A 136 6.55 41.33 -11.91
N ARG A 137 6.04 42.31 -12.66
CA ARG A 137 5.93 42.26 -14.13
C ARG A 137 7.28 42.20 -14.83
N MET A 138 8.33 42.77 -14.24
CA MET A 138 9.69 42.74 -14.81
C MET A 138 10.24 41.32 -14.91
N TYR A 139 9.75 40.39 -14.08
CA TYR A 139 10.12 38.98 -14.13
C TYR A 139 9.71 38.30 -15.44
N ALA A 140 8.73 38.83 -16.18
CA ALA A 140 8.34 38.31 -17.49
C ALA A 140 9.51 38.28 -18.49
N SER A 141 10.36 39.33 -18.50
CA SER A 141 11.56 39.39 -19.35
C SER A 141 12.60 38.30 -19.05
N ILE A 142 12.60 37.76 -17.82
CA ILE A 142 13.46 36.64 -17.44
C ILE A 142 12.86 35.36 -18.02
N MET A 143 11.54 35.17 -17.88
CA MET A 143 10.84 34.02 -18.46
C MET A 143 10.99 33.95 -19.98
N GLU A 144 10.86 35.08 -20.68
CA GLU A 144 11.07 35.17 -22.14
C GLU A 144 12.49 34.75 -22.53
N ARG A 145 13.51 35.23 -21.82
CA ARG A 145 14.90 34.79 -22.05
C ARG A 145 15.08 33.28 -21.87
N TYR A 146 14.45 32.68 -20.85
CA TYR A 146 14.50 31.23 -20.67
C TYR A 146 13.79 30.49 -21.82
N GLN A 147 12.63 30.99 -22.27
CA GLN A 147 11.91 30.42 -23.42
C GLN A 147 12.75 30.45 -24.70
N GLU A 148 13.41 31.57 -25.00
CA GLU A 148 14.32 31.68 -26.15
C GLU A 148 15.48 30.67 -26.06
N THR A 149 16.07 30.50 -24.86
CA THR A 149 17.15 29.53 -24.66
C THR A 149 16.66 28.08 -24.82
N ASP A 150 15.42 27.78 -24.42
CA ASP A 150 14.80 26.47 -24.59
C ASP A 150 14.47 26.18 -26.06
N GLU A 151 14.00 27.18 -26.80
CA GLU A 151 13.79 27.08 -28.24
C GLU A 151 15.09 26.87 -29.01
N ALA A 152 16.16 27.59 -28.64
CA ALA A 152 17.49 27.40 -29.22
C ALA A 152 18.02 25.99 -28.93
N ARG A 153 17.84 25.48 -27.70
CA ARG A 153 18.19 24.10 -27.33
C ARG A 153 17.37 23.08 -28.14
N ARG A 154 16.08 23.31 -28.35
CA ARG A 154 15.20 22.46 -29.16
C ARG A 154 15.64 22.45 -30.63
N LYS A 155 15.91 23.63 -31.22
CA LYS A 155 16.41 23.76 -32.59
C LYS A 155 17.73 23.03 -32.79
N LYS A 156 18.69 23.23 -31.88
CA LYS A 156 19.97 22.53 -31.90
C LYS A 156 19.78 21.00 -31.84
N ARG A 157 18.92 20.50 -30.94
CA ARG A 157 18.60 19.07 -30.86
C ARG A 157 17.99 18.55 -32.17
N MET A 158 17.09 19.30 -32.79
CA MET A 158 16.48 18.94 -34.09
C MET A 158 17.51 18.94 -35.23
N GLU A 159 18.44 19.89 -35.24
CA GLU A 159 19.53 19.95 -36.21
C GLU A 159 20.51 18.78 -36.02
N ASP A 160 20.85 18.45 -34.78
CA ASP A 160 21.72 17.31 -34.47
C ASP A 160 21.05 15.98 -34.87
N MET A 161 19.74 15.83 -34.64
CA MET A 161 18.95 14.68 -35.13
C MET A 161 18.90 14.62 -36.66
N LYS A 162 18.71 15.76 -37.33
CA LYS A 162 18.73 15.82 -38.80
C LYS A 162 20.11 15.44 -39.35
N LYS A 163 21.20 15.97 -38.77
CA LYS A 163 22.57 15.62 -39.14
C LYS A 163 22.82 14.12 -38.98
N PHE A 164 22.38 13.54 -37.86
CA PHE A 164 22.46 12.09 -37.62
C PHE A 164 21.70 11.26 -38.67
N MET A 165 20.59 11.77 -39.21
CA MET A 165 19.85 11.09 -40.29
C MET A 165 20.46 11.30 -41.69
N THR A 166 21.06 12.46 -41.95
CA THR A 166 21.52 12.85 -43.29
C THR A 166 22.98 12.55 -43.57
N GLU A 167 23.85 12.55 -42.56
CA GLU A 167 25.27 12.26 -42.73
C GLU A 167 25.49 10.73 -42.65
N PRO A 168 25.92 10.06 -43.73
CA PRO A 168 26.34 8.68 -43.65
C PRO A 168 27.70 8.62 -42.93
N ASP A 169 27.73 8.12 -41.71
CA ASP A 169 28.98 7.87 -40.99
C ASP A 169 29.93 7.01 -41.83
N ALA A 170 31.05 7.60 -42.27
CA ALA A 170 32.11 6.89 -43.00
C ALA A 170 32.84 5.85 -42.12
N ALA A 171 32.56 5.83 -40.81
CA ALA A 171 33.17 4.91 -39.85
C ALA A 171 32.16 4.53 -38.74
N HIS A 172 31.13 3.75 -39.08
CA HIS A 172 30.72 2.51 -38.38
C HIS A 172 29.28 2.10 -38.71
N LYS A 173 29.17 0.96 -39.41
CA LYS A 173 28.12 -0.08 -39.33
C LYS A 173 26.73 0.39 -38.85
N ARG A 174 25.87 0.67 -39.83
CA ARG A 174 24.47 0.21 -39.75
C ARG A 174 24.49 -1.24 -39.29
N TYR A 175 23.69 -1.60 -38.29
CA TYR A 175 23.58 -2.98 -37.80
C TYR A 175 23.38 -3.97 -38.97
N PRO A 176 23.91 -5.20 -38.85
CA PRO A 176 24.43 -5.96 -39.97
C PRO A 176 23.31 -6.63 -40.77
N HIS A 177 23.27 -6.36 -42.07
CA HIS A 177 22.79 -7.35 -43.02
C HIS A 177 23.99 -8.08 -43.63
N SER A 178 24.10 -9.37 -43.29
CA SER A 178 24.81 -10.46 -44.00
C SER A 178 26.35 -10.48 -44.07
N ALA A 179 26.86 -11.71 -43.92
CA ALA A 179 28.12 -12.29 -44.43
C ALA A 179 29.34 -12.42 -43.48
N GLU A 180 29.53 -13.67 -43.02
CA GLU A 180 30.74 -14.52 -43.06
C GLU A 180 32.10 -14.07 -42.46
N LYS A 181 32.52 -14.87 -41.46
CA LYS A 181 33.83 -15.52 -41.20
C LYS A 181 35.15 -14.75 -41.00
N ASP A 182 35.77 -15.14 -39.90
CA ASP A 182 37.21 -15.40 -39.62
C ASP A 182 38.11 -14.36 -38.94
N SER A 183 38.47 -14.72 -37.70
CA SER A 183 39.79 -14.70 -37.02
C SER A 183 40.52 -13.40 -36.64
N ALA A 184 40.73 -13.30 -35.31
CA ALA A 184 41.95 -12.90 -34.57
C ALA A 184 42.44 -11.43 -34.55
N GLY A 185 42.51 -10.87 -33.32
CA GLY A 185 43.51 -9.84 -32.93
C GLY A 185 42.98 -8.58 -32.23
N ASN A 186 43.05 -8.53 -30.89
CA ASN A 186 42.92 -7.33 -30.02
C ASN A 186 44.26 -6.51 -30.10
N PRO A 187 44.40 -5.17 -29.81
CA PRO A 187 43.89 -4.51 -28.60
C PRO A 187 43.45 -3.02 -28.67
N SER A 188 42.69 -2.64 -27.62
CA SER A 188 42.65 -1.34 -26.90
C SER A 188 41.34 -0.52 -26.97
N LYS A 189 40.82 -0.28 -25.77
CA LYS A 189 39.56 0.36 -25.33
C LYS A 189 40.02 1.49 -24.41
N VAL A 190 39.56 2.74 -24.46
CA VAL A 190 38.28 3.41 -24.09
C VAL A 190 38.48 4.93 -24.42
N PRO A 191 37.66 5.93 -24.01
CA PRO A 191 36.22 6.05 -23.75
C PRO A 191 35.58 7.35 -24.32
N THR A 192 34.26 7.36 -24.52
CA THR A 192 33.36 8.54 -24.37
C THR A 192 31.95 8.03 -24.65
N GLY A 193 30.93 8.15 -23.80
CA GLY A 193 30.60 9.26 -22.90
C GLY A 193 29.35 9.96 -23.45
N GLN A 194 28.25 9.23 -23.62
CA GLN A 194 26.99 9.75 -24.16
C GLN A 194 25.89 9.47 -23.14
N LEU A 195 25.47 10.53 -22.43
CA LEU A 195 24.29 10.52 -21.58
C LEU A 195 23.09 10.81 -22.47
N VAL A 196 22.30 9.77 -22.64
CA VAL A 196 20.91 9.79 -23.08
C VAL A 196 20.02 9.93 -21.84
N ASP A 197 19.04 10.80 -21.94
CA ASP A 197 17.76 10.78 -21.22
C ASP A 197 16.79 11.65 -22.05
N ASP A 198 16.39 11.10 -23.19
CA ASP A 198 15.02 10.66 -23.54
C ASP A 198 13.87 11.06 -22.59
N MET A 199 12.61 11.26 -22.98
CA MET A 199 11.86 11.26 -24.24
C MET A 199 10.45 11.72 -23.82
N ASP A 200 9.81 12.58 -24.61
CA ASP A 200 8.35 12.68 -24.60
C ASP A 200 7.95 13.20 -25.99
N MET A 201 7.48 12.30 -26.85
CA MET A 201 6.51 12.51 -27.95
C MET A 201 6.40 11.25 -28.84
N ASP A 202 5.32 10.51 -28.59
CA ASP A 202 4.42 9.87 -29.55
C ASP A 202 4.99 8.94 -30.63
N LYS A 203 5.08 7.65 -30.27
CA LYS A 203 5.18 6.54 -31.23
C LYS A 203 3.83 5.81 -31.30
N GLU A 204 2.84 6.42 -31.95
CA GLU A 204 1.73 5.67 -32.52
C GLU A 204 2.10 5.29 -33.97
N GLU A 205 1.87 4.03 -34.34
CA GLU A 205 2.17 3.39 -35.63
C GLU A 205 3.60 2.84 -35.83
N ASP A 206 3.97 1.78 -35.09
CA ASP A 206 4.48 0.54 -35.73
C ASP A 206 4.47 -0.62 -34.70
N LEU A 207 3.30 -1.23 -34.53
CA LEU A 207 3.08 -2.41 -33.68
C LEU A 207 3.01 -3.67 -34.55
N GLU A 208 4.10 -4.07 -35.19
CA GLU A 208 4.23 -5.47 -35.59
C GLU A 208 5.69 -5.95 -35.62
N ARG A 209 5.97 -6.92 -34.74
CA ARG A 209 7.03 -7.94 -34.83
C ARG A 209 8.46 -7.55 -34.43
N GLY A 210 8.91 -8.11 -33.30
CA GLY A 210 10.34 -8.33 -33.05
C GLY A 210 10.72 -8.45 -31.56
N GLU A 211 10.55 -9.66 -31.00
CA GLU A 211 11.31 -10.24 -29.89
C GLU A 211 11.76 -9.34 -28.71
N PHE A 212 11.00 -9.48 -27.62
CA PHE A 212 11.36 -9.13 -26.26
C PHE A 212 12.57 -10.00 -25.81
N GLU A 213 13.78 -9.47 -25.98
CA GLU A 213 14.96 -9.96 -25.26
C GLU A 213 15.17 -9.07 -24.04
N ASN A 214 15.10 -9.70 -22.86
CA ASN A 214 15.18 -9.10 -21.53
C ASN A 214 16.37 -8.13 -21.37
N ASP A 215 16.11 -6.82 -21.30
CA ASP A 215 17.05 -5.79 -20.78
C ASP A 215 16.75 -5.54 -19.30
N GLU A 216 16.74 -6.60 -18.48
CA GLU A 216 16.57 -6.53 -17.01
C GLU A 216 17.86 -6.04 -16.31
N GLY A 217 18.42 -4.92 -16.77
CA GLY A 217 19.68 -4.41 -16.21
C GLY A 217 19.84 -2.88 -16.18
N LYS A 218 18.90 -2.10 -16.74
CA LYS A 218 19.09 -0.65 -16.91
C LYS A 218 18.14 0.26 -16.14
N ASP A 219 17.33 -0.27 -15.22
CA ASP A 219 16.39 0.56 -14.43
C ASP A 219 16.97 1.03 -13.08
N SER A 220 18.25 0.80 -12.79
CA SER A 220 18.89 1.22 -11.52
C SER A 220 19.90 2.37 -11.65
N ASP A 221 20.10 2.90 -12.85
CA ASP A 221 20.94 4.09 -13.06
C ASP A 221 20.12 5.36 -12.81
N ILE A 222 19.60 5.48 -11.60
CA ILE A 222 19.08 6.72 -11.02
C ILE A 222 20.23 7.73 -10.97
N PHE A 223 20.33 8.52 -12.04
CA PHE A 223 20.97 9.83 -12.19
C PHE A 223 21.91 10.26 -11.04
N THR A 224 22.99 9.52 -10.79
CA THR A 224 24.05 10.00 -9.91
C THR A 224 24.89 10.97 -10.71
N LYS A 225 24.68 12.27 -10.50
CA LYS A 225 25.59 13.31 -11.02
C LYS A 225 27.00 12.97 -10.51
N ARG A 226 27.86 12.46 -11.40
CA ARG A 226 29.30 12.34 -11.11
C ARG A 226 29.85 13.75 -11.10
N ASP A 227 30.19 14.26 -9.93
CA ASP A 227 31.05 15.44 -9.87
C ASP A 227 32.42 15.05 -10.46
N PRO A 228 32.90 15.74 -11.52
CA PRO A 228 34.18 15.39 -12.17
C PRO A 228 35.40 15.61 -11.26
N ARG A 229 35.20 16.22 -10.09
CA ARG A 229 36.22 16.59 -9.11
C ARG A 229 36.30 15.62 -7.93
N THR A 230 35.27 14.82 -7.69
CA THR A 230 35.22 13.83 -6.61
C THR A 230 34.72 12.50 -7.15
N ARG A 231 35.58 11.47 -7.12
CA ARG A 231 35.29 10.09 -7.58
C ARG A 231 34.35 9.35 -6.61
N THR A 232 33.31 10.02 -6.11
CA THR A 232 32.31 9.49 -5.20
C THR A 232 30.96 9.98 -5.68
N THR A 233 30.17 9.08 -6.26
CA THR A 233 28.76 9.34 -6.57
C THR A 233 27.98 9.29 -5.28
N VAL A 234 27.63 10.44 -4.73
CA VAL A 234 26.72 10.51 -3.58
C VAL A 234 25.33 10.13 -4.09
N ARG A 235 24.96 8.86 -3.92
CA ARG A 235 23.55 8.44 -4.08
C ARG A 235 22.76 9.09 -2.95
N ASN A 236 21.60 9.65 -3.25
CA ASN A 236 20.66 10.01 -2.20
C ASN A 236 20.23 8.72 -1.49
N LEU A 237 20.51 8.60 -0.19
CA LEU A 237 20.17 7.40 0.60
C LEU A 237 18.65 7.22 0.75
N ARG A 238 17.88 8.31 0.62
CA ARG A 238 16.43 8.27 0.72
C ARG A 238 15.86 7.71 -0.58
N ILE A 239 15.15 6.58 -0.44
CA ILE A 239 14.30 5.98 -1.47
C ILE A 239 13.18 6.98 -1.80
N ARG A 240 13.01 7.31 -3.09
CA ARG A 240 12.09 8.37 -3.53
C ARG A 240 10.65 7.86 -3.63
N GLU A 241 10.51 6.57 -3.87
CA GLU A 241 9.26 5.81 -3.97
C GLU A 241 8.53 5.78 -2.61
N ASP A 242 9.29 5.77 -1.51
CA ASP A 242 8.76 5.75 -0.16
C ASP A 242 8.35 7.16 0.31
N ARG A 243 7.03 7.37 0.39
CA ARG A 243 6.46 8.60 0.95
C ARG A 243 6.70 8.65 2.46
N ALA A 244 7.14 9.80 2.96
CA ALA A 244 7.26 9.99 4.42
C ALA A 244 5.88 10.03 5.07
N LYS A 245 5.77 9.53 6.31
CA LYS A 245 4.49 9.36 7.00
C LYS A 245 3.67 10.66 7.08
N TYR A 246 4.28 11.75 7.56
CA TYR A 246 3.67 13.08 7.67
C TYR A 246 3.32 13.73 6.32
N LEU A 247 3.77 13.16 5.20
CA LEU A 247 3.37 13.65 3.89
C LEU A 247 2.12 12.95 3.39
N HIS A 248 1.60 11.87 4.00
CA HIS A 248 0.41 11.17 3.51
C HIS A 248 -0.82 12.09 3.44
N ASN A 249 -1.02 12.89 4.49
CA ASN A 249 -2.01 13.97 4.55
C ASN A 249 -1.29 15.27 4.95
N LEU A 250 -1.58 16.38 4.25
CA LEU A 250 -0.98 17.70 4.50
C LEU A 250 -1.89 18.58 5.39
N ASP A 251 -3.10 18.11 5.68
CA ASP A 251 -4.00 18.81 6.59
C ASP A 251 -3.40 18.79 8.01
N PRO A 252 -3.32 19.95 8.70
CA PRO A 252 -2.66 20.07 10.00
C PRO A 252 -3.39 19.28 11.10
N ASP A 253 -4.70 19.09 10.94
CA ASP A 253 -5.56 18.36 11.89
C ASP A 253 -5.64 16.86 11.58
N SER A 254 -4.82 16.36 10.65
CA SER A 254 -4.72 14.93 10.38
C SER A 254 -3.95 14.18 11.49
N ALA A 255 -3.62 12.91 11.25
CA ALA A 255 -2.91 12.09 12.23
C ALA A 255 -1.58 12.70 12.68
N PHE A 256 -1.40 12.81 13.99
CA PHE A 256 -0.17 13.34 14.59
C PHE A 256 1.05 12.45 14.26
N TYR A 257 2.08 13.08 13.72
CA TYR A 257 3.40 12.48 13.50
C TYR A 257 4.38 12.99 14.55
N ASP A 258 4.97 12.08 15.33
CA ASP A 258 6.06 12.43 16.23
C ASP A 258 7.41 12.39 15.48
N PRO A 259 8.05 13.54 15.20
CA PRO A 259 9.32 13.57 14.47
C PRO A 259 10.49 12.97 15.26
N LYS A 260 10.38 12.85 16.59
CA LYS A 260 11.43 12.30 17.43
C LYS A 260 11.52 10.78 17.26
N SER A 261 10.41 10.09 17.49
CA SER A 261 10.32 8.63 17.31
C SER A 261 10.06 8.21 15.87
N ARG A 262 9.72 9.15 14.99
CA ARG A 262 9.32 8.93 13.59
C ARG A 262 8.10 8.01 13.47
N SER A 263 7.20 8.08 14.46
CA SER A 263 5.99 7.26 14.51
C SER A 263 4.75 8.10 14.19
N MET A 264 3.78 7.45 13.53
CA MET A 264 2.45 8.00 13.27
C MET A 264 1.46 6.98 13.80
N ARG A 265 0.79 7.30 14.92
CA ARG A 265 -0.08 6.31 15.58
C ARG A 265 -1.36 6.07 14.80
N GLU A 266 -2.05 7.15 14.46
CA GLU A 266 -3.36 7.10 13.82
C GLU A 266 -3.24 7.01 12.30
N ASN A 267 -4.35 6.67 11.65
CA ASN A 267 -4.43 6.62 10.20
C ASN A 267 -4.52 8.05 9.64
N PRO A 268 -3.64 8.47 8.72
CA PRO A 268 -3.73 9.80 8.10
C PRO A 268 -4.98 9.99 7.22
N TYR A 269 -5.65 8.91 6.82
CA TYR A 269 -6.88 8.93 6.04
C TYR A 269 -8.07 8.43 6.87
N GLU A 270 -8.71 9.35 7.59
CA GLU A 270 -9.92 9.06 8.34
C GLU A 270 -11.07 8.61 7.41
N GLY A 271 -11.85 7.63 7.86
CA GLY A 271 -13.04 7.15 7.15
C GLY A 271 -12.79 6.29 5.89
N LYS A 272 -11.53 6.05 5.51
CA LYS A 272 -11.20 5.10 4.45
C LYS A 272 -10.90 3.72 5.02
N ASN A 273 -11.27 2.68 4.27
CA ASN A 273 -10.96 1.31 4.63
C ASN A 273 -9.42 1.14 4.72
N PRO A 274 -8.90 0.52 5.79
CA PRO A 274 -7.45 0.37 5.99
C PRO A 274 -6.79 -0.48 4.90
N ASP A 275 -7.52 -1.43 4.32
CA ASP A 275 -7.02 -2.35 3.29
C ASP A 275 -6.82 -1.69 1.92
N GLU A 276 -7.51 -0.58 1.66
CA GLU A 276 -7.42 0.17 0.40
C GLU A 276 -6.30 1.23 0.45
N VAL A 277 -5.74 1.47 1.63
CA VAL A 277 -4.82 2.56 1.93
C VAL A 277 -3.40 2.00 2.04
N THR A 278 -2.41 2.75 1.51
CA THR A 278 -1.01 2.34 1.55
C THR A 278 -0.43 2.30 2.96
N PHE A 279 -0.88 3.19 3.84
CA PHE A 279 -0.48 3.26 5.24
C PHE A 279 -1.69 3.61 6.12
N ALA A 280 -2.09 2.67 6.98
CA ALA A 280 -3.26 2.79 7.86
C ALA A 280 -2.91 3.15 9.32
N GLY A 281 -1.69 3.68 9.56
CA GLY A 281 -1.20 4.01 10.91
C GLY A 281 -0.37 2.89 11.56
N ASP A 282 0.53 3.28 12.46
CA ASP A 282 1.40 2.33 13.17
C ASP A 282 0.60 1.48 14.17
N ASN A 283 -0.51 1.99 14.72
CA ASN A 283 -1.35 1.21 15.65
C ASN A 283 -2.03 0.02 14.95
N PHE A 284 -2.47 0.20 13.71
CA PHE A 284 -3.04 -0.87 12.90
C PHE A 284 -2.02 -1.99 12.68
N GLN A 285 -0.78 -1.63 12.32
CA GLN A 285 0.29 -2.61 12.11
C GLN A 285 0.69 -3.31 13.42
N ARG A 286 0.76 -2.59 14.54
CA ARG A 286 1.11 -3.18 15.86
C ARG A 286 0.11 -4.23 16.34
N ALA A 287 -1.18 -4.00 16.08
CA ALA A 287 -2.24 -4.93 16.45
C ALA A 287 -2.40 -6.12 15.48
N SER A 288 -1.72 -6.09 14.34
CA SER A 288 -1.78 -7.13 13.31
C SER A 288 -0.67 -8.18 13.46
N GLY A 289 -0.91 -9.38 12.91
CA GLY A 289 0.06 -10.49 12.88
C GLY A 289 0.05 -11.35 14.13
N ASP A 290 1.22 -11.90 14.48
CA ASP A 290 1.39 -12.87 15.57
C ASP A 290 1.22 -12.28 16.98
N SER A 291 1.16 -10.94 17.10
CA SER A 291 0.93 -10.27 18.38
C SER A 291 -0.39 -10.70 19.02
N GLN A 292 -1.45 -10.89 18.21
CA GLN A 292 -2.75 -11.37 18.71
C GLN A 292 -2.65 -12.79 19.27
N ALA A 293 -2.02 -13.71 18.53
CA ALA A 293 -1.85 -15.09 18.97
C ALA A 293 -1.00 -15.16 20.26
N PHE A 294 0.03 -14.32 20.36
CA PHE A 294 0.82 -14.19 21.57
C PHE A 294 0.00 -13.67 22.75
N TYR A 295 -0.84 -12.65 22.56
CA TYR A 295 -1.74 -12.14 23.61
C TYR A 295 -2.79 -13.17 24.03
N GLU A 296 -3.34 -13.95 23.10
CA GLU A 296 -4.25 -15.06 23.43
C GLU A 296 -3.55 -16.12 24.29
N MET A 297 -2.32 -16.49 23.93
CA MET A 297 -1.51 -17.42 24.71
C MET A 297 -1.18 -16.84 26.10
N GLN A 298 -0.86 -15.55 26.18
CA GLN A 298 -0.63 -14.82 27.44
C GLN A 298 -1.86 -14.79 28.33
N HIS A 299 -3.01 -14.55 27.75
CA HIS A 299 -4.28 -14.62 28.46
C HIS A 299 -4.54 -16.03 29.01
N PHE A 300 -4.33 -17.06 28.18
CA PHE A 300 -4.47 -18.46 28.59
C PHE A 300 -3.53 -18.84 29.76
N ALA A 301 -2.28 -18.39 29.72
CA ALA A 301 -1.33 -18.64 30.81
C ALA A 301 -1.78 -17.96 32.11
N TRP A 302 -2.29 -16.72 32.06
CA TRP A 302 -2.82 -16.03 33.23
C TRP A 302 -4.08 -16.67 33.78
N GLU A 303 -5.02 -17.06 32.92
CA GLU A 303 -6.24 -17.76 33.32
C GLU A 303 -5.92 -19.10 33.98
N SER A 304 -4.98 -19.85 33.42
CA SER A 304 -4.53 -21.12 33.97
C SER A 304 -3.87 -20.96 35.34
N HIS A 305 -2.98 -19.97 35.46
CA HIS A 305 -2.36 -19.64 36.75
C HIS A 305 -3.40 -19.20 37.80
N ALA A 306 -4.41 -18.43 37.41
CA ALA A 306 -5.52 -18.06 38.29
C ALA A 306 -6.40 -19.27 38.67
N GLY A 307 -6.59 -20.20 37.73
CA GLY A 307 -7.29 -21.48 37.92
C GLY A 307 -6.52 -22.52 38.74
N LYS A 308 -5.31 -22.18 39.23
CA LYS A 308 -4.38 -23.08 39.94
C LYS A 308 -3.97 -24.31 39.12
N THR A 309 -4.03 -24.24 37.80
CA THR A 309 -3.41 -25.23 36.94
C THR A 309 -1.96 -24.80 36.68
N ASP A 310 -1.03 -25.75 36.83
CA ASP A 310 0.40 -25.50 36.63
C ASP A 310 0.72 -25.41 35.12
N VAL A 311 0.25 -24.33 34.49
CA VAL A 311 0.72 -23.94 33.15
C VAL A 311 1.96 -23.08 33.33
N PRO A 312 3.09 -23.44 32.70
CA PRO A 312 4.32 -22.67 32.81
C PRO A 312 4.17 -21.23 32.32
N ASN A 313 4.95 -20.34 32.90
CA ASN A 313 5.06 -18.97 32.41
C ASN A 313 5.63 -18.97 30.98
N ILE A 314 4.98 -18.24 30.08
CA ILE A 314 5.35 -18.12 28.67
C ILE A 314 6.80 -17.66 28.48
N PHE A 315 7.31 -16.79 29.35
CA PHE A 315 8.68 -16.30 29.24
C PHE A 315 9.72 -17.31 29.73
N ALA A 316 9.33 -18.20 30.64
CA ALA A 316 10.24 -19.20 31.22
C ALA A 316 10.27 -20.47 30.35
N GLU A 317 9.11 -20.97 29.93
CA GLU A 317 8.96 -22.22 29.18
C GLU A 317 8.00 -22.02 27.99
N PRO A 318 8.42 -21.25 26.97
CA PRO A 318 7.56 -20.86 25.86
C PRO A 318 7.06 -22.04 25.03
N SER A 319 7.90 -23.06 24.79
CA SER A 319 7.54 -24.22 23.99
C SER A 319 6.47 -25.09 24.66
N GLN A 320 6.60 -25.31 25.97
CA GLN A 320 5.61 -26.06 26.74
C GLN A 320 4.28 -25.30 26.82
N ALA A 321 4.33 -23.99 27.08
CA ALA A 321 3.15 -23.13 27.07
C ALA A 321 2.44 -23.16 25.69
N ALA A 322 3.20 -23.13 24.59
CA ALA A 322 2.66 -23.20 23.24
C ALA A 322 1.95 -24.55 22.96
N VAL A 323 2.56 -25.69 23.32
CA VAL A 323 1.93 -27.01 23.15
C VAL A 323 0.66 -27.12 23.98
N LEU A 324 0.67 -26.64 25.23
CA LEU A 324 -0.52 -26.64 26.09
C LEU A 324 -1.61 -25.73 25.52
N PHE A 325 -1.26 -24.58 24.95
CA PHE A 325 -2.20 -23.68 24.30
C PHE A 325 -2.83 -24.31 23.04
N GLU A 326 -2.04 -25.00 22.21
CA GLU A 326 -2.58 -25.74 21.05
C GLU A 326 -3.53 -26.86 21.48
N ASN A 327 -3.16 -27.63 22.51
CA ASN A 327 -4.01 -28.67 23.08
C ASN A 327 -5.31 -28.07 23.64
N ALA A 328 -5.23 -26.93 24.34
CA ALA A 328 -6.40 -26.22 24.83
C ALA A 328 -7.29 -25.70 23.69
N LYS A 329 -6.70 -25.24 22.59
CA LYS A 329 -7.43 -24.79 21.39
C LYS A 329 -8.14 -25.96 20.71
N GLN A 330 -7.50 -27.13 20.60
CA GLN A 330 -8.12 -28.35 20.10
C GLN A 330 -9.29 -28.79 20.99
N ALA A 331 -9.06 -28.89 22.31
CA ALA A 331 -10.09 -29.24 23.29
C ALA A 331 -11.26 -28.24 23.29
N LYS A 332 -11.00 -26.95 23.06
CA LYS A 332 -12.06 -25.93 22.92
C LYS A 332 -12.91 -26.19 21.66
N ARG A 333 -12.28 -26.47 20.52
CA ARG A 333 -13.00 -26.81 19.28
C ARG A 333 -13.86 -28.07 19.45
N GLU A 334 -13.33 -29.09 20.10
CA GLU A 334 -14.07 -30.33 20.39
C GLU A 334 -15.29 -30.05 21.26
N LYS A 335 -15.14 -29.28 22.34
CA LYS A 335 -16.27 -28.84 23.19
C LYS A 335 -17.29 -28.00 22.42
N GLU A 336 -16.84 -27.11 21.53
CA GLU A 336 -17.75 -26.34 20.67
C GLU A 336 -18.55 -27.23 19.72
N LEU A 337 -17.93 -28.28 19.17
CA LEU A 337 -18.62 -29.27 18.35
C LEU A 337 -19.61 -30.10 19.17
N GLU A 338 -19.22 -30.54 20.37
CA GLU A 338 -20.13 -31.22 21.29
C GLU A 338 -21.34 -30.35 21.67
N ILE A 339 -21.11 -29.06 21.96
CA ILE A 339 -22.19 -28.10 22.25
C ILE A 339 -23.08 -27.92 21.02
N LYS A 340 -22.51 -27.77 19.82
CA LYS A 340 -23.29 -27.68 18.59
C LYS A 340 -24.13 -28.93 18.36
N ASN A 341 -23.58 -30.12 18.55
CA ASN A 341 -24.30 -31.38 18.39
C ASN A 341 -25.43 -31.54 19.42
N LYS A 342 -25.19 -31.18 20.68
CA LYS A 342 -26.24 -31.16 21.70
C LYS A 342 -27.35 -30.18 21.34
N LEU A 343 -26.98 -29.01 20.84
CA LEU A 343 -27.95 -28.00 20.40
C LEU A 343 -28.77 -28.49 19.19
N THR A 344 -28.15 -29.19 18.24
CA THR A 344 -28.88 -29.74 17.08
C THR A 344 -29.78 -30.91 17.47
N GLU A 345 -29.38 -31.73 18.44
CA GLU A 345 -30.22 -32.80 19.01
C GLU A 345 -31.43 -32.25 19.77
N GLU A 346 -31.25 -31.18 20.55
CA GLU A 346 -32.32 -30.57 21.37
C GLU A 346 -33.32 -29.76 20.54
N TYR A 347 -32.84 -28.96 19.59
CA TYR A 347 -33.67 -28.00 18.87
C TYR A 347 -34.01 -28.43 17.43
N GLY A 348 -33.35 -29.47 16.91
CA GLY A 348 -33.45 -29.85 15.50
C GLY A 348 -32.89 -28.78 14.55
N GLY A 349 -32.71 -29.12 13.28
CA GLY A 349 -32.25 -28.16 12.26
C GLY A 349 -31.12 -28.63 11.35
N ASP A 350 -30.63 -29.87 11.54
CA ASP A 350 -29.61 -30.49 10.68
C ASP A 350 -30.03 -30.60 9.20
N GLU A 351 -31.32 -30.53 8.91
CA GLU A 351 -31.86 -30.52 7.56
C GLU A 351 -31.60 -29.20 6.83
N TYR A 352 -31.50 -28.09 7.55
CA TYR A 352 -31.28 -26.74 6.99
C TYR A 352 -29.80 -26.36 6.93
N THR A 353 -28.93 -27.03 7.69
CA THR A 353 -27.47 -26.82 7.66
C THR A 353 -26.77 -27.57 6.54
N LYS A 354 -27.37 -28.67 6.05
CA LYS A 354 -26.88 -29.39 4.87
C LYS A 354 -27.11 -28.54 3.62
N VAL A 355 -26.04 -27.87 3.17
CA VAL A 355 -26.06 -27.16 1.90
C VAL A 355 -26.46 -28.16 0.81
N PRO A 356 -27.57 -27.93 0.08
CA PRO A 356 -28.00 -28.86 -0.96
C PRO A 356 -26.90 -29.02 -2.03
N PRO A 357 -26.84 -30.15 -2.74
CA PRO A 357 -25.83 -30.35 -3.77
C PRO A 357 -25.82 -29.19 -4.77
N LYS A 358 -24.61 -28.74 -5.17
CA LYS A 358 -24.40 -27.57 -6.04
C LYS A 358 -25.28 -27.56 -7.29
N VAL A 359 -25.59 -28.74 -7.83
CA VAL A 359 -26.49 -28.94 -8.97
C VAL A 359 -27.89 -28.37 -8.71
N LEU A 360 -28.44 -28.59 -7.51
CA LEU A 360 -29.74 -28.05 -7.10
C LEU A 360 -29.67 -26.54 -6.80
N LEU A 361 -28.53 -26.04 -6.31
CA LEU A 361 -28.30 -24.62 -6.05
C LEU A 361 -28.16 -23.78 -7.32
N LEU A 362 -27.44 -24.30 -8.32
CA LEU A 362 -27.15 -23.60 -9.57
C LEU A 362 -28.21 -23.86 -10.65
N GLY A 363 -29.07 -24.87 -10.48
CA GLY A 363 -30.08 -25.27 -11.46
C GLY A 363 -29.50 -25.74 -12.80
N GLN A 364 -28.20 -26.03 -12.84
CA GLN A 364 -27.48 -26.45 -14.04
C GLN A 364 -27.40 -27.96 -14.09
N THR A 365 -27.91 -28.56 -15.17
CA THR A 365 -27.93 -30.01 -15.40
C THR A 365 -26.63 -30.55 -16.00
N GLU A 366 -25.73 -29.66 -16.44
CA GLU A 366 -24.51 -30.02 -17.15
C GLU A 366 -23.28 -29.73 -16.29
N ALA A 367 -22.45 -30.74 -16.07
CA ALA A 367 -21.14 -30.58 -15.46
C ALA A 367 -20.14 -30.25 -16.57
N TYR A 368 -19.47 -29.10 -16.47
CA TYR A 368 -18.43 -28.71 -17.41
C TYR A 368 -17.22 -29.64 -17.30
N LEU A 369 -16.82 -30.26 -18.42
CA LEU A 369 -15.65 -31.14 -18.53
C LEU A 369 -14.68 -30.56 -19.57
N GLU A 370 -13.42 -30.39 -19.19
CA GLU A 370 -12.34 -30.01 -20.10
C GLU A 370 -11.42 -31.20 -20.32
N TYR A 371 -11.18 -31.56 -21.59
CA TYR A 371 -10.25 -32.62 -21.98
C TYR A 371 -8.99 -32.00 -22.57
N ALA A 372 -7.84 -32.59 -22.26
CA ALA A 372 -6.58 -32.33 -22.94
C ALA A 372 -6.66 -32.82 -24.40
N PRO A 373 -5.79 -32.33 -25.30
CA PRO A 373 -5.64 -32.87 -26.65
C PRO A 373 -5.38 -34.39 -26.67
N ASP A 374 -4.78 -34.93 -25.62
CA ASP A 374 -4.49 -36.35 -25.43
C ASP A 374 -5.69 -37.16 -24.91
N GLY A 375 -6.85 -36.51 -24.69
CA GLY A 375 -8.07 -37.13 -24.18
C GLY A 375 -8.13 -37.34 -22.66
N SER A 376 -7.12 -36.88 -21.91
CA SER A 376 -7.12 -36.90 -20.45
C SER A 376 -7.96 -35.76 -19.87
N LEU A 377 -8.71 -36.01 -18.80
CA LEU A 377 -9.51 -34.96 -18.15
C LEU A 377 -8.61 -33.93 -17.44
N ILE A 378 -8.73 -32.66 -17.80
CA ILE A 378 -8.04 -31.53 -17.13
C ILE A 378 -8.94 -30.94 -16.04
N HIS A 379 -10.24 -30.79 -16.32
CA HIS A 379 -11.20 -30.21 -15.38
C HIS A 379 -12.49 -31.02 -15.36
N GLY A 380 -12.92 -31.47 -14.18
CA GLY A 380 -14.11 -32.29 -13.97
C GLY A 380 -13.82 -33.62 -13.27
N LYS A 381 -14.86 -34.42 -13.03
CA LYS A 381 -14.74 -35.82 -12.57
C LYS A 381 -15.25 -36.72 -13.69
N GLU A 382 -14.48 -37.74 -14.07
CA GLU A 382 -14.93 -38.75 -15.04
C GLU A 382 -16.15 -39.50 -14.49
N ALA A 383 -17.24 -39.49 -15.23
CA ALA A 383 -18.38 -40.35 -14.95
C ALA A 383 -18.02 -41.78 -15.36
N ILE A 384 -17.89 -42.69 -14.39
CA ILE A 384 -17.67 -44.11 -14.66
C ILE A 384 -18.85 -44.62 -15.50
N PRO A 385 -18.63 -45.14 -16.73
CA PRO A 385 -19.70 -45.59 -17.60
C PRO A 385 -20.40 -46.79 -16.94
N LYS A 386 -21.67 -46.63 -16.57
CA LYS A 386 -22.52 -47.74 -16.12
C LYS A 386 -22.93 -48.56 -17.34
N SER A 387 -22.77 -49.89 -17.32
CA SER A 387 -23.28 -50.70 -18.42
C SER A 387 -24.82 -50.70 -18.44
N LYS A 388 -25.40 -51.12 -19.57
CA LYS A 388 -26.85 -51.23 -19.77
C LYS A 388 -27.51 -52.26 -18.83
N TYR A 389 -26.73 -53.17 -18.25
CA TYR A 389 -27.21 -54.23 -17.37
C TYR A 389 -27.05 -53.81 -15.91
N GLU A 390 -27.92 -54.31 -15.03
CA GLU A 390 -27.74 -54.16 -13.60
C GLU A 390 -26.48 -54.90 -13.16
N GLU A 391 -25.38 -54.16 -12.97
CA GLU A 391 -24.13 -54.68 -12.41
C GLU A 391 -24.30 -54.96 -10.91
N ASP A 392 -23.48 -55.87 -10.38
CA ASP A 392 -23.38 -56.14 -8.94
C ASP A 392 -24.67 -56.56 -8.22
N ARG A 393 -25.62 -57.18 -8.93
CA ARG A 393 -26.79 -57.82 -8.30
C ARG A 393 -26.35 -59.06 -7.51
N LEU A 394 -26.37 -58.95 -6.19
CA LEU A 394 -26.12 -60.05 -5.27
C LEU A 394 -27.39 -60.91 -5.14
N PHE A 395 -27.25 -62.23 -5.36
CA PHE A 395 -28.34 -63.19 -5.20
C PHE A 395 -28.22 -63.88 -3.83
N ASN A 396 -29.35 -64.17 -3.18
CA ASN A 396 -29.50 -65.08 -2.04
C ASN A 396 -28.40 -64.96 -0.94
N GLY A 397 -28.04 -63.72 -0.57
CA GLY A 397 -27.10 -63.44 0.52
C GLY A 397 -25.62 -63.68 0.21
N HIS A 398 -25.26 -63.94 -1.06
CA HIS A 398 -23.85 -64.03 -1.48
C HIS A 398 -23.23 -62.65 -1.57
N GLY A 399 -21.98 -62.48 -1.11
CA GLY A 399 -21.23 -61.21 -1.20
C GLY A 399 -20.50 -60.98 -2.53
N GLN A 400 -20.63 -61.90 -3.48
CA GLN A 400 -20.02 -61.83 -4.81
C GLN A 400 -21.07 -62.22 -5.85
N VAL A 401 -20.96 -61.67 -7.06
CA VAL A 401 -21.90 -61.94 -8.16
C VAL A 401 -21.75 -63.38 -8.67
N TRP A 402 -22.84 -63.95 -9.20
CA TRP A 402 -22.84 -65.26 -9.86
C TRP A 402 -21.86 -65.29 -11.05
N GLY A 403 -21.04 -66.33 -11.16
CA GLY A 403 -20.00 -66.44 -12.19
C GLY A 403 -18.63 -65.87 -11.77
N SER A 404 -18.51 -65.37 -10.54
CA SER A 404 -17.23 -64.93 -9.95
C SER A 404 -16.25 -66.08 -9.67
N TYR A 405 -16.70 -67.33 -9.72
CA TYR A 405 -15.88 -68.53 -9.57
C TYR A 405 -16.19 -69.56 -10.66
N TYR A 406 -15.15 -70.22 -11.16
CA TYR A 406 -15.26 -71.33 -12.11
C TYR A 406 -14.59 -72.57 -11.51
N CYS A 407 -15.36 -73.64 -11.33
CA CYS A 407 -14.83 -74.89 -10.81
C CYS A 407 -14.23 -75.72 -11.95
N ARG A 408 -12.89 -75.80 -12.00
CA ARG A 408 -12.17 -76.51 -13.08
C ARG A 408 -12.49 -78.00 -13.17
N THR A 409 -12.90 -78.63 -12.07
CA THR A 409 -13.14 -80.08 -12.00
C THR A 409 -14.54 -80.46 -12.51
N THR A 410 -15.53 -79.60 -12.32
CA THR A 410 -16.93 -79.85 -12.73
C THR A 410 -17.34 -79.04 -13.97
N GLY A 411 -16.56 -78.05 -14.38
CA GLY A 411 -16.84 -77.18 -15.53
C GLY A 411 -17.99 -76.19 -15.31
N LEU A 412 -18.44 -76.02 -14.07
CA LEU A 412 -19.57 -75.16 -13.71
C LEU A 412 -19.11 -73.84 -13.10
N TRP A 413 -19.91 -72.80 -13.36
CA TRP A 413 -19.76 -71.48 -12.76
C TRP A 413 -20.47 -71.42 -11.41
N GLY A 414 -19.95 -70.60 -10.50
CA GLY A 414 -20.45 -70.47 -9.15
C GLY A 414 -20.07 -69.15 -8.49
N PHE A 415 -20.37 -69.04 -7.20
CA PHE A 415 -20.05 -67.87 -6.39
C PHE A 415 -18.65 -67.99 -5.76
N LYS A 416 -17.83 -66.94 -5.79
CA LYS A 416 -16.49 -66.93 -5.18
C LYS A 416 -16.51 -67.01 -3.65
N CYS A 417 -17.54 -66.48 -2.99
CA CYS A 417 -17.67 -66.49 -1.54
C CYS A 417 -17.82 -67.91 -0.97
N CYS A 418 -18.78 -68.68 -1.50
CA CYS A 418 -19.17 -70.00 -0.98
C CYS A 418 -18.72 -71.18 -1.88
N LYS A 419 -18.22 -70.91 -3.10
CA LYS A 419 -17.85 -71.90 -4.15
C LYS A 419 -19.00 -72.84 -4.58
N GLN A 420 -20.24 -72.52 -4.21
CA GLN A 420 -21.42 -73.23 -4.68
C GLN A 420 -21.65 -72.94 -6.17
N THR A 421 -22.06 -73.98 -6.89
CA THR A 421 -22.30 -73.99 -8.35
C THR A 421 -23.79 -73.96 -8.70
N ASP A 422 -24.67 -73.68 -7.74
CA ASP A 422 -26.12 -73.52 -7.95
C ASP A 422 -26.55 -72.07 -7.74
N LYS A 423 -27.23 -71.47 -8.72
CA LYS A 423 -27.57 -70.04 -8.72
C LYS A 423 -28.60 -69.67 -7.64
N GLY A 424 -29.45 -70.63 -7.29
CA GLY A 424 -30.49 -70.47 -6.26
C GLY A 424 -30.02 -70.82 -4.85
N ALA A 425 -28.80 -71.31 -4.65
CA ALA A 425 -28.34 -71.70 -3.33
C ALA A 425 -28.11 -70.48 -2.42
N GLU A 426 -28.45 -70.59 -1.15
CA GLU A 426 -28.11 -69.61 -0.13
C GLU A 426 -26.65 -69.79 0.32
N CYS A 427 -25.96 -68.69 0.65
CA CYS A 427 -24.54 -68.76 1.01
C CYS A 427 -24.36 -69.40 2.40
N ILE A 428 -23.68 -70.55 2.42
CA ILE A 428 -23.34 -71.29 3.65
C ILE A 428 -22.34 -70.53 4.55
N ARG A 429 -21.62 -69.54 4.01
CA ARG A 429 -20.70 -68.66 4.75
C ARG A 429 -21.37 -67.34 5.16
N GLY A 430 -22.69 -67.32 5.24
CA GLY A 430 -23.47 -66.17 5.69
C GLY A 430 -23.19 -65.83 7.16
N LEU A 431 -22.09 -65.12 7.41
CA LEU A 431 -21.87 -64.38 8.65
C LEU A 431 -21.41 -62.96 8.30
N VAL A 432 -22.18 -62.02 8.84
CA VAL A 432 -21.97 -60.58 8.99
C VAL A 432 -22.77 -59.69 8.03
N GLY A 433 -24.06 -59.57 8.36
CA GLY A 433 -24.93 -58.40 8.11
C GLY A 433 -25.95 -58.33 9.27
N PRO A 434 -26.23 -57.17 9.87
CA PRO A 434 -26.88 -57.12 11.18
C PRO A 434 -28.40 -57.30 11.10
N GLY A 435 -28.92 -58.15 11.99
CA GLY A 435 -30.29 -58.08 12.49
C GLY A 435 -31.30 -59.04 11.83
N VAL A 436 -31.48 -60.23 12.42
CA VAL A 436 -32.75 -60.80 12.96
C VAL A 436 -32.38 -62.12 13.69
N PRO A 437 -32.81 -62.39 14.94
CA PRO A 437 -32.55 -63.67 15.61
C PRO A 437 -33.63 -64.72 15.30
N ILE A 438 -33.24 -66.00 15.18
CA ILE A 438 -34.13 -67.17 15.22
C ILE A 438 -33.73 -68.03 16.43
N PRO A 439 -34.69 -68.52 17.26
CA PRO A 439 -34.39 -69.19 18.52
C PRO A 439 -34.14 -70.70 18.36
N GLY A 440 -33.20 -71.21 19.16
CA GLY A 440 -33.25 -72.59 19.67
C GLY A 440 -32.37 -73.61 18.94
N VAL A 441 -31.08 -73.65 19.25
CA VAL A 441 -30.31 -74.90 19.46
C VAL A 441 -29.16 -74.60 20.44
N SER A 442 -29.01 -75.44 21.47
CA SER A 442 -27.96 -75.37 22.50
C SER A 442 -27.03 -76.57 22.45
N LEU A 443 -25.81 -76.39 23.01
CA LEU A 443 -24.76 -77.34 23.44
C LEU A 443 -23.59 -77.59 22.47
N PRO A 444 -22.37 -77.96 22.95
CA PRO A 444 -21.65 -77.62 24.19
C PRO A 444 -20.19 -77.12 23.93
N PRO A 445 -19.42 -76.69 24.95
CA PRO A 445 -18.09 -76.05 24.77
C PRO A 445 -16.86 -76.97 24.93
N ALA A 446 -15.71 -76.44 24.46
CA ALA A 446 -14.29 -76.75 24.76
C ALA A 446 -13.60 -77.86 23.92
N PRO A 447 -12.25 -77.85 23.71
CA PRO A 447 -11.21 -77.14 24.49
C PRO A 447 -10.13 -76.35 23.71
N SER A 448 -9.40 -75.56 24.49
CA SER A 448 -8.23 -74.73 24.21
C SER A 448 -6.93 -75.50 23.94
N GLY A 449 -6.04 -74.95 23.08
CA GLY A 449 -4.62 -75.32 23.06
C GLY A 449 -3.76 -74.68 21.95
N LEU A 450 -2.93 -73.70 22.36
CA LEU A 450 -1.60 -73.29 21.87
C LEU A 450 -1.34 -72.96 20.37
N GLY A 451 -0.68 -71.81 20.14
CA GLY A 451 0.26 -71.62 19.03
C GLY A 451 0.34 -70.20 18.45
N ASP A 452 1.28 -69.41 18.95
CA ASP A 452 1.58 -68.04 18.57
C ASP A 452 2.09 -67.82 17.13
N GLY A 453 1.74 -66.66 16.57
CA GLY A 453 2.76 -65.70 16.13
C GLY A 453 3.22 -65.71 14.66
N VAL A 454 2.41 -65.26 13.69
CA VAL A 454 2.92 -64.65 12.43
C VAL A 454 1.89 -63.72 11.75
N THR A 455 1.50 -62.58 12.33
CA THR A 455 0.70 -61.56 11.57
C THR A 455 0.96 -60.09 11.92
N ALA A 456 1.91 -59.77 12.80
CA ALA A 456 2.20 -58.38 13.20
C ALA A 456 3.31 -57.68 12.40
N LEU A 457 3.86 -58.31 11.34
CA LEU A 457 5.00 -57.76 10.58
C LEU A 457 4.67 -57.33 9.13
N LYS A 458 3.44 -57.50 8.66
CA LYS A 458 3.04 -57.04 7.32
C LYS A 458 2.33 -55.69 7.30
N THR A 459 1.78 -55.22 8.42
CA THR A 459 1.10 -53.92 8.49
C THR A 459 2.05 -52.74 8.72
N LYS A 460 3.27 -52.96 9.22
CA LYS A 460 4.27 -51.90 9.46
C LYS A 460 5.15 -51.56 8.25
N ILE A 461 5.07 -52.32 7.16
CA ILE A 461 5.86 -52.08 5.94
C ILE A 461 5.05 -51.27 4.91
N ASP A 462 3.71 -51.39 4.91
CA ASP A 462 2.84 -50.67 3.96
C ASP A 462 2.46 -49.24 4.43
N GLU A 463 2.54 -48.92 5.72
CA GLU A 463 2.37 -47.53 6.20
C GLU A 463 3.65 -46.69 6.00
N LYS A 464 4.84 -47.30 6.07
CA LYS A 464 6.13 -46.59 5.94
C LYS A 464 6.48 -46.20 4.48
N LEU A 465 5.86 -46.85 3.49
CA LEU A 465 5.99 -46.51 2.07
C LEU A 465 5.01 -45.42 1.60
N LYS A 466 4.02 -45.05 2.43
CA LYS A 466 3.04 -43.99 2.15
C LYS A 466 3.42 -42.62 2.74
N GLU A 467 4.36 -42.57 3.68
CA GLU A 467 4.92 -41.33 4.22
C GLU A 467 6.13 -40.80 3.42
N GLN A 468 6.91 -41.67 2.76
CA GLN A 468 8.10 -41.23 1.99
C GLN A 468 7.78 -40.68 0.59
N THR A 469 6.51 -40.66 0.15
CA THR A 469 6.08 -40.02 -1.11
C THR A 469 5.35 -38.70 -0.92
N LYS A 470 5.31 -38.17 0.33
CA LYS A 470 4.71 -36.86 0.66
C LYS A 470 5.71 -35.76 1.04
N GLU A 471 7.01 -36.03 1.09
CA GLU A 471 8.02 -35.02 1.47
C GLU A 471 8.84 -34.43 0.30
N HIS A 472 8.50 -34.75 -0.94
CA HIS A 472 9.04 -34.07 -2.12
C HIS A 472 7.93 -33.57 -3.06
N SER A 473 7.12 -32.63 -2.58
CA SER A 473 6.41 -31.64 -3.42
C SER A 473 5.61 -30.64 -2.57
N SER A 474 6.28 -29.74 -1.85
CA SER A 474 5.71 -28.43 -1.47
C SER A 474 6.77 -27.47 -0.92
N SER A 475 7.62 -27.00 -1.82
CA SER A 475 8.14 -25.62 -1.75
C SER A 475 8.11 -25.02 -3.15
N SER A 476 6.97 -24.42 -3.51
CA SER A 476 6.88 -23.30 -4.45
C SER A 476 5.44 -22.82 -4.63
N SER A 477 5.30 -21.51 -4.58
CA SER A 477 4.25 -20.67 -5.16
C SER A 477 2.82 -20.72 -4.59
N SER A 478 2.55 -19.63 -3.88
CA SER A 478 1.29 -18.93 -3.75
C SER A 478 0.64 -18.53 -5.09
N SER A 479 -0.68 -18.26 -4.98
CA SER A 479 -1.43 -17.17 -5.64
C SER A 479 -1.54 -17.15 -7.17
N SER A 480 -2.75 -17.44 -7.69
CA SER A 480 -3.36 -16.69 -8.82
C SER A 480 -4.74 -17.26 -9.23
N SER A 481 -5.83 -16.81 -8.62
CA SER A 481 -7.18 -17.00 -9.18
C SER A 481 -8.22 -16.01 -8.61
N SER A 482 -7.97 -14.71 -8.79
CA SER A 482 -9.01 -13.67 -8.58
C SER A 482 -8.99 -12.57 -9.68
N SER A 483 -8.23 -12.78 -10.75
CA SER A 483 -8.01 -11.78 -11.81
C SER A 483 -8.86 -12.01 -13.08
N GLU A 484 -9.57 -13.14 -13.22
CA GLU A 484 -10.37 -13.42 -14.44
C GLU A 484 -11.82 -12.91 -14.39
N GLU A 485 -12.43 -12.76 -13.21
CA GLU A 485 -13.83 -12.32 -13.11
C GLU A 485 -14.04 -10.82 -13.36
N LYS A 486 -13.04 -9.97 -13.09
CA LYS A 486 -13.10 -8.53 -13.39
C LYS A 486 -12.91 -8.22 -14.88
N LYS A 487 -12.23 -9.10 -15.65
CA LYS A 487 -11.98 -8.91 -17.10
C LYS A 487 -13.22 -9.20 -17.96
N LYS A 488 -14.11 -10.12 -17.52
CA LYS A 488 -15.39 -10.42 -18.19
C LYS A 488 -16.46 -9.33 -18.00
N LYS A 489 -16.54 -8.70 -16.82
CA LYS A 489 -17.50 -7.60 -16.55
C LYS A 489 -17.15 -6.31 -17.33
N LYS A 490 -15.87 -5.97 -17.47
CA LYS A 490 -15.42 -4.76 -18.21
C LYS A 490 -15.58 -4.86 -19.74
N ARG A 491 -15.57 -6.08 -20.30
CA ARG A 491 -15.85 -6.35 -21.72
C ARG A 491 -17.34 -6.28 -22.07
N LYS A 492 -18.23 -6.52 -21.09
CA LYS A 492 -19.70 -6.47 -21.29
C LYS A 492 -20.26 -5.03 -21.21
N SER A 493 -19.66 -4.12 -20.44
CA SER A 493 -20.06 -2.70 -20.44
C SER A 493 -19.61 -1.93 -21.69
N LYS A 494 -18.39 -2.21 -22.20
CA LYS A 494 -17.87 -1.59 -23.43
C LYS A 494 -18.62 -1.99 -24.71
N ARG A 495 -19.35 -3.12 -24.69
CA ARG A 495 -20.19 -3.59 -25.81
C ARG A 495 -21.62 -3.03 -25.77
N LYS A 496 -22.09 -2.53 -24.62
CA LYS A 496 -23.39 -1.84 -24.48
C LYS A 496 -23.31 -0.36 -24.86
N SER A 497 -22.21 0.32 -24.55
CA SER A 497 -22.00 1.74 -24.90
C SER A 497 -21.69 2.01 -26.38
N LYS A 498 -21.52 0.96 -27.19
CA LYS A 498 -21.27 1.05 -28.64
C LYS A 498 -22.51 0.75 -29.49
N LYS A 499 -23.65 0.52 -28.84
CA LYS A 499 -24.97 0.26 -29.46
C LYS A 499 -26.00 1.37 -29.16
N GLU A 500 -25.62 2.36 -28.36
CA GLU A 500 -26.32 3.64 -28.16
C GLU A 500 -25.33 4.77 -28.48
N LYS A 501 -25.07 4.95 -29.76
CA LYS A 501 -24.56 6.18 -30.38
C LYS A 501 -24.83 6.12 -31.87
#